data_AF-A0A317Y1J2-F1
#
_entry.id   AF-A0A317Y1J2-F1
#
_cell.length_a   1.000
_cell.length_b   1.000
_cell.length_c   1.000
_cell.angle_alpha   90.00
_cell.angle_beta   90.00
_cell.angle_gamma   90.00
#
_symmetry.space_group_name_H-M   'P 1'
#
loop_
_entity.id
_entity.type
_entity.pdbx_description
1 polymer ?
#
loop_
_entity_poly.entity_id
_entity_poly.type
_entity_poly.pdbx_seq_one_letter_code
_entity_poly.pdbx_strand_id
1 'polypeptide(L)'
;MKFGKRLKKQIEESLPEWRSQFLNYKELKRRVNAVSSRGSAADPSSSSAAEADFLTLLDAEIDKFNAFFLEREEEFVIRQRELQERIGRAGGPGPGPEATLARVRREVVDLHGEMVLLLNYSSVNYTGLAKILKKFDKRTGGVLRLPVIARVLRQPFFTTDLISELVRDCEAAMEAVFPPAASRDLHGRQALAVAGQGIFRNTVAALLTMQEVRSGSSTVGHFSLPPMQPLPESDWLVQSVDSTPTASPLIPTQ
;
A
#
# COMPACT_ATOMS: atom_id res chain seq x y z
N MET A 1 4.88 15.26 -15.22
CA MET A 1 3.54 15.79 -14.86
C MET A 1 2.53 14.72 -14.42
N LYS A 2 2.78 13.41 -14.61
CA LYS A 2 1.78 12.34 -14.39
C LYS A 2 1.59 11.89 -12.92
N PHE A 3 2.57 12.11 -12.04
CA PHE A 3 2.54 11.57 -10.67
C PHE A 3 1.36 12.08 -9.81
N GLY A 4 1.06 13.38 -9.80
CA GLY A 4 -0.05 13.90 -8.98
C GLY A 4 -1.42 13.32 -9.36
N LYS A 5 -1.66 13.06 -10.65
CA LYS A 5 -2.88 12.38 -11.11
C LYS A 5 -2.90 10.91 -10.67
N ARG A 6 -1.75 10.23 -10.74
CA ARG A 6 -1.60 8.84 -10.28
C ARG A 6 -1.83 8.71 -8.77
N LEU A 7 -1.22 9.58 -7.97
CA LEU A 7 -1.42 9.60 -6.53
C LEU A 7 -2.89 9.81 -6.18
N LYS A 8 -3.56 10.75 -6.86
CA LYS A 8 -5.01 10.97 -6.65
C LYS A 8 -5.83 9.70 -6.93
N LYS A 9 -5.54 9.02 -8.04
CA LYS A 9 -6.19 7.74 -8.39
C LYS A 9 -5.96 6.68 -7.30
N GLN A 10 -4.72 6.55 -6.81
CA GLN A 10 -4.39 5.60 -5.74
C GLN A 10 -5.11 5.90 -4.43
N ILE A 11 -5.26 7.18 -4.08
CA ILE A 11 -6.04 7.61 -2.90
C ILE A 11 -7.52 7.25 -3.10
N GLU A 12 -8.09 7.50 -4.28
CA GLU A 12 -9.48 7.13 -4.60
C GLU A 12 -9.71 5.61 -4.52
N GLU A 13 -8.71 4.83 -4.94
CA GLU A 13 -8.66 3.36 -4.89
C GLU A 13 -8.26 2.81 -3.50
N SER A 14 -8.02 3.65 -2.50
CA SER A 14 -7.81 3.23 -1.10
C SER A 14 -9.11 3.27 -0.29
N LEU A 15 -9.06 2.76 0.95
CA LEU A 15 -10.17 2.84 1.88
C LEU A 15 -10.53 4.30 2.17
N PRO A 16 -11.83 4.69 2.14
CA PRO A 16 -12.27 6.07 2.35
C PRO A 16 -11.65 6.77 3.56
N GLU A 17 -11.54 6.06 4.67
CA GLU A 17 -10.97 6.48 5.95
C GLU A 17 -9.46 6.76 5.89
N TRP A 18 -8.73 6.12 4.96
CA TRP A 18 -7.28 6.29 4.83
C TRP A 18 -6.91 7.46 3.93
N ARG A 19 -7.87 7.97 3.14
CA ARG A 19 -7.60 8.96 2.08
C ARG A 19 -6.95 10.25 2.58
N SER A 20 -7.33 10.71 3.77
CA SER A 20 -6.76 11.91 4.41
C SER A 20 -5.34 11.69 4.95
N GLN A 21 -4.96 10.43 5.15
CA GLN A 21 -3.68 10.04 5.75
C GLN A 21 -2.56 9.98 4.72
N PHE A 22 -2.86 10.01 3.42
CA PHE A 22 -1.85 10.09 2.37
C PHE A 22 -1.19 11.47 2.29
N LEU A 23 -0.05 11.52 1.61
CA LEU A 23 0.71 12.73 1.35
C LEU A 23 -0.13 13.83 0.70
N ASN A 24 -0.19 14.99 1.33
CA ASN A 24 -0.76 16.20 0.74
C ASN A 24 0.21 16.82 -0.29
N TYR A 25 0.41 16.08 -1.38
CA TYR A 25 1.33 16.46 -2.44
C TYR A 25 0.93 17.78 -3.12
N LYS A 26 -0.35 18.13 -3.09
CA LYS A 26 -0.86 19.40 -3.66
C LYS A 26 -0.34 20.58 -2.86
N GLU A 27 -0.42 20.53 -1.53
CA GLU A 27 0.05 21.62 -0.67
C GLU A 27 1.57 21.76 -0.73
N LEU A 28 2.32 20.67 -0.59
CA LEU A 28 3.77 20.72 -0.70
C LEU A 28 4.22 21.25 -2.07
N LYS A 29 3.54 20.85 -3.15
CA LYS A 29 3.83 21.39 -4.49
C LYS A 29 3.55 22.89 -4.58
N ARG A 30 2.50 23.40 -3.92
CA ARG A 30 2.20 24.84 -3.85
C ARG A 30 3.35 25.59 -3.19
N ARG A 31 3.85 25.07 -2.06
CA ARG A 31 4.99 25.64 -1.34
C ARG A 31 6.27 25.65 -2.17
N VAL A 32 6.61 24.53 -2.79
CA VAL A 32 7.78 24.43 -3.70
C VAL A 32 7.71 25.46 -4.84
N ASN A 33 6.52 25.68 -5.41
CA ASN A 33 6.36 26.66 -6.49
C ASN A 33 6.49 28.11 -6.01
N ALA A 34 6.09 28.41 -4.77
CA ALA A 34 6.21 29.74 -4.18
C ALA A 34 7.67 30.15 -3.93
N VAL A 35 8.57 29.18 -3.74
CA VAL A 35 10.03 29.44 -3.67
C VAL A 35 10.55 30.01 -4.98
N SER A 36 10.06 29.51 -6.13
CA SER A 36 10.50 29.99 -7.46
C SER A 36 10.00 31.39 -7.82
N SER A 37 8.83 31.82 -7.34
CA SER A 37 8.30 33.16 -7.66
C SER A 37 9.07 34.30 -6.98
N ARG A 38 9.88 34.00 -5.97
CA ARG A 38 10.75 34.96 -5.29
C ARG A 38 12.15 35.08 -5.95
N GLY A 39 12.47 34.19 -6.89
CA GLY A 39 13.83 33.96 -7.40
C GLY A 39 14.36 34.89 -8.49
N SER A 40 14.14 36.21 -8.42
CA SER A 40 14.89 37.15 -9.29
C SER A 40 15.38 38.42 -8.60
N ALA A 41 15.09 38.64 -7.32
CA ALA A 41 15.61 39.79 -6.56
C ALA A 41 15.69 39.56 -5.04
N ALA A 42 15.59 38.32 -4.56
CA ALA A 42 15.34 38.05 -3.14
C ALA A 42 16.61 37.90 -2.29
N ASP A 43 16.59 38.55 -1.13
CA ASP A 43 17.55 38.44 -0.03
C ASP A 43 17.76 36.96 0.40
N PRO A 44 19.01 36.49 0.58
CA PRO A 44 19.35 35.16 1.11
C PRO A 44 18.52 34.73 2.33
N SER A 45 18.15 35.67 3.20
CA SER A 45 17.32 35.41 4.39
C SER A 45 15.94 34.82 4.05
N SER A 46 15.34 35.28 2.95
CA SER A 46 13.99 34.88 2.52
C SER A 46 13.93 33.50 1.87
N SER A 47 15.05 33.05 1.29
CA SER A 47 15.20 31.70 0.74
C SER A 47 15.27 30.66 1.87
N SER A 48 16.03 30.96 2.92
CA SER A 48 16.14 30.09 4.11
C SER A 48 14.80 29.94 4.84
N ALA A 49 14.00 31.01 4.94
CA ALA A 49 12.67 30.94 5.56
C ALA A 49 11.70 30.05 4.75
N ALA A 50 11.72 30.15 3.42
CA ALA A 50 10.85 29.33 2.57
C ALA A 50 11.25 27.84 2.58
N GLU A 51 12.54 27.56 2.72
CA GLU A 51 13.05 26.20 2.96
C GLU A 51 12.59 25.63 4.30
N ALA A 52 12.71 26.42 5.38
CA ALA A 52 12.26 26.02 6.72
C ALA A 52 10.74 25.72 6.74
N ASP A 53 9.93 26.55 6.08
CA ASP A 53 8.49 26.33 5.92
C ASP A 53 8.19 25.02 5.18
N PHE A 54 8.94 24.72 4.12
CA PHE A 54 8.78 23.48 3.36
C PHE A 54 9.15 22.26 4.21
N LEU A 55 10.26 22.31 4.94
CA LEU A 55 10.70 21.23 5.83
C LEU A 55 9.71 21.00 6.97
N THR A 56 9.17 22.06 7.57
CA THR A 56 8.16 21.97 8.64
C THR A 56 6.91 21.23 8.15
N LEU A 57 6.42 21.55 6.95
CA LEU A 57 5.28 20.85 6.36
C LEU A 57 5.60 19.40 5.98
N LEU A 58 6.83 19.15 5.54
CA LEU A 58 7.27 17.80 5.19
C LEU A 58 7.36 16.91 6.44
N ASP A 59 7.88 17.45 7.54
CA ASP A 59 8.00 16.76 8.83
C ASP A 59 6.61 16.47 9.41
N ALA A 60 5.69 17.42 9.36
CA ALA A 60 4.30 17.19 9.77
C ALA A 60 3.60 16.08 8.96
N GLU A 61 3.89 15.96 7.67
CA GLU A 61 3.36 14.86 6.85
C GLU A 61 4.00 13.52 7.22
N ILE A 62 5.30 13.48 7.53
CA ILE A 62 5.99 12.26 7.99
C ILE A 62 5.43 11.81 9.35
N ASP A 63 5.24 12.74 10.30
CA ASP A 63 4.68 12.45 11.61
C ASP A 63 3.27 11.89 11.50
N LYS A 64 2.44 12.45 10.61
CA LYS A 64 1.12 11.91 10.28
C LYS A 64 1.21 10.47 9.75
N PHE A 65 2.14 10.18 8.83
CA PHE A 65 2.30 8.82 8.31
C PHE A 65 2.69 7.84 9.39
N ASN A 66 3.62 8.23 10.28
CA ASN A 66 4.05 7.40 11.39
C ASN A 66 2.92 7.11 12.37
N ALA A 67 2.17 8.15 12.77
CA ALA A 67 1.04 7.99 13.68
C ALA A 67 -0.01 7.03 13.10
N PHE A 68 -0.42 7.26 11.85
CA PHE A 68 -1.38 6.39 11.18
C PHE A 68 -0.85 4.96 11.02
N PHE A 69 0.40 4.79 10.58
CA PHE A 69 0.97 3.46 10.34
C PHE A 69 1.05 2.64 11.64
N LEU A 70 1.57 3.24 12.72
CA LEU A 70 1.68 2.56 14.01
C LEU A 70 0.32 2.17 14.59
N GLU A 71 -0.68 3.05 14.48
CA GLU A 71 -2.04 2.75 14.92
C GLU A 71 -2.64 1.54 14.17
N ARG A 72 -2.44 1.49 12.85
CA ARG A 72 -2.91 0.35 12.03
C ARG A 72 -2.13 -0.93 12.32
N GLU A 73 -0.82 -0.82 12.50
CA GLU A 73 0.04 -1.96 12.85
C GLU A 73 -0.37 -2.59 14.17
N GLU A 74 -0.61 -1.79 15.20
CA GLU A 74 -1.10 -2.27 16.50
C GLU A 74 -2.46 -2.97 16.37
N GLU A 75 -3.40 -2.37 15.63
CA GLU A 75 -4.71 -2.98 15.39
C GLU A 75 -4.58 -4.35 14.70
N PHE A 76 -3.71 -4.47 13.69
CA PHE A 76 -3.52 -5.72 12.97
C PHE A 76 -2.89 -6.81 13.85
N VAL A 77 -1.92 -6.47 14.69
CA VAL A 77 -1.33 -7.42 15.66
C VAL A 77 -2.41 -7.99 16.58
N ILE A 78 -3.30 -7.13 17.10
CA ILE A 78 -4.40 -7.54 17.99
C ILE A 78 -5.39 -8.44 17.24
N ARG A 79 -5.89 -7.99 16.08
CA ARG A 79 -6.87 -8.73 15.27
C ARG A 79 -6.34 -10.09 14.81
N GLN A 80 -5.07 -10.16 14.43
CA GLN A 80 -4.44 -11.41 14.03
C GLN A 80 -4.38 -12.40 15.20
N ARG A 81 -3.96 -11.95 16.38
CA ARG A 81 -3.92 -12.80 17.58
C ARG A 81 -5.30 -13.37 17.91
N GLU A 82 -6.33 -12.52 17.91
CA GLU A 82 -7.72 -12.94 18.16
C GLU A 82 -8.27 -13.90 17.09
N LEU A 83 -7.88 -13.69 15.83
CA LEU A 83 -8.26 -14.56 14.72
C LEU A 83 -7.60 -15.94 14.81
N GLN A 84 -6.31 -15.99 15.16
CA GLN A 84 -5.58 -17.24 15.39
C GLN A 84 -6.19 -18.06 16.54
N GLU A 85 -6.57 -17.41 17.65
CA GLU A 85 -7.27 -18.09 18.75
C GLU A 85 -8.60 -18.70 18.29
N ARG A 86 -9.36 -18.00 17.45
CA ARG A 86 -10.64 -18.51 16.91
C ARG A 86 -10.43 -19.65 15.92
N ILE A 87 -9.41 -19.59 15.08
CA ILE A 87 -9.02 -20.69 14.19
C ILE A 87 -8.66 -21.93 15.02
N GLY A 88 -7.84 -21.77 16.07
CA GLY A 88 -7.47 -22.87 16.96
C GLY A 88 -8.67 -23.52 17.65
N ARG A 89 -9.66 -22.72 18.11
CA ARG A 89 -10.91 -23.24 18.69
C ARG A 89 -11.80 -23.95 17.67
N ALA A 90 -11.80 -23.50 16.42
CA ALA A 90 -12.58 -24.10 15.33
C ALA A 90 -11.94 -25.41 14.80
N GLY A 91 -10.65 -25.63 15.02
CA GLY A 91 -9.90 -26.83 14.60
C GLY A 91 -9.96 -28.03 15.55
N GLY A 92 -10.79 -27.99 16.59
CA GLY A 92 -11.01 -29.14 17.49
C GLY A 92 -11.71 -30.33 16.80
N PRO A 93 -11.64 -31.55 17.35
CA PRO A 93 -12.24 -32.74 16.74
C PRO A 93 -13.77 -32.67 16.78
N GLY A 94 -14.36 -32.23 15.67
CA GLY A 94 -15.80 -32.22 15.41
C GLY A 94 -16.17 -31.29 14.27
N PRO A 95 -17.25 -31.54 13.51
CA PRO A 95 -17.74 -30.60 12.51
C PRO A 95 -18.27 -29.36 13.25
N GLY A 96 -17.43 -28.32 13.34
CA GLY A 96 -17.88 -26.99 13.72
C GLY A 96 -18.95 -26.48 12.73
N PRO A 97 -19.83 -25.55 13.13
CA PRO A 97 -20.84 -25.03 12.22
C PRO A 97 -20.17 -24.42 10.99
N GLU A 98 -20.53 -24.89 9.78
CA GLU A 98 -19.99 -24.40 8.51
C GLU A 98 -20.07 -22.87 8.37
N ALA A 99 -21.12 -22.27 8.96
CA ALA A 99 -21.30 -20.82 9.07
C ALA A 99 -20.21 -20.12 9.90
N THR A 100 -19.69 -20.74 10.95
CA THR A 100 -18.58 -20.20 11.77
C THR A 100 -17.29 -20.21 10.98
N LEU A 101 -17.02 -21.29 10.26
CA LEU A 101 -15.84 -21.42 9.41
C LEU A 101 -15.87 -20.42 8.25
N ALA A 102 -17.03 -20.21 7.62
CA ALA A 102 -17.20 -19.21 6.57
C ALA A 102 -16.96 -17.77 7.05
N ARG A 103 -17.30 -17.45 8.31
CA ARG A 103 -17.02 -16.13 8.91
C ARG A 103 -15.52 -15.95 9.16
N VAL A 104 -14.86 -16.95 9.75
CA VAL A 104 -13.42 -16.94 9.98
C VAL A 104 -12.66 -16.77 8.66
N ARG A 105 -13.04 -17.52 7.62
CA ARG A 105 -12.48 -17.39 6.27
C ARG A 105 -12.55 -15.98 5.72
N ARG A 106 -13.72 -15.35 5.82
CA ARG A 106 -13.92 -13.97 5.35
C ARG A 106 -13.00 -12.99 6.08
N GLU A 107 -12.94 -13.12 7.39
CA GLU A 107 -12.15 -12.22 8.22
C GLU A 107 -10.64 -12.37 8.00
N VAL A 108 -10.15 -13.58 7.73
CA VAL A 108 -8.75 -13.79 7.30
C VAL A 108 -8.46 -13.05 6.00
N VAL A 109 -9.35 -13.16 5.01
CA VAL A 109 -9.18 -12.49 3.71
C VAL A 109 -9.23 -10.96 3.86
N ASP A 110 -10.16 -10.44 4.66
CA ASP A 110 -10.30 -9.00 4.89
C ASP A 110 -9.06 -8.44 5.61
N LEU A 111 -8.62 -9.09 6.71
CA LEU A 111 -7.42 -8.69 7.45
C LEU A 111 -6.16 -8.74 6.57
N HIS A 112 -5.99 -9.80 5.78
CA HIS A 112 -4.89 -9.89 4.81
C HIS A 112 -4.93 -8.72 3.82
N GLY A 113 -6.10 -8.41 3.25
CA GLY A 113 -6.26 -7.32 2.31
C GLY A 113 -5.93 -5.95 2.92
N GLU A 114 -6.36 -5.68 4.15
CA GLU A 114 -6.03 -4.46 4.87
C GLU A 114 -4.52 -4.31 5.12
N MET A 115 -3.82 -5.38 5.49
CA MET A 115 -2.36 -5.35 5.65
C MET A 115 -1.64 -5.06 4.34
N VAL A 116 -2.07 -5.68 3.23
CA VAL A 116 -1.52 -5.39 1.89
C VAL A 116 -1.77 -3.92 1.49
N LEU A 117 -2.92 -3.36 1.85
CA LEU A 117 -3.19 -1.94 1.65
C LEU A 117 -2.23 -1.05 2.45
N LEU A 118 -1.87 -1.43 3.68
CA LEU A 118 -0.94 -0.68 4.51
C LEU A 118 0.49 -0.71 3.94
N LEU A 119 0.93 -1.85 3.40
CA LEU A 119 2.19 -1.95 2.65
C LEU A 119 2.20 -1.02 1.43
N ASN A 120 1.08 -0.97 0.68
CA ASN A 120 0.95 -0.05 -0.44
C ASN A 120 0.95 1.41 0.01
N TYR A 121 0.28 1.73 1.12
CA TYR A 121 0.29 3.07 1.71
C TYR A 121 1.71 3.55 1.98
N SER A 122 2.56 2.71 2.59
CA SER A 122 3.98 3.00 2.81
C SER A 122 4.71 3.33 1.49
N SER A 123 4.58 2.46 0.50
CA SER A 123 5.23 2.59 -0.82
C SER A 123 4.81 3.87 -1.57
N VAL A 124 3.51 4.17 -1.58
CA VAL A 124 2.94 5.35 -2.26
C VAL A 124 3.41 6.65 -1.60
N ASN A 125 3.37 6.72 -0.27
CA ASN A 125 3.81 7.91 0.47
C ASN A 125 5.32 8.13 0.35
N TYR A 126 6.14 7.08 0.47
CA TYR A 126 7.57 7.17 0.20
C TYR A 126 7.86 7.70 -1.20
N THR A 127 7.19 7.14 -2.22
CA THR A 127 7.32 7.62 -3.59
C THR A 127 6.95 9.09 -3.70
N GLY A 128 5.88 9.53 -3.03
CA GLY A 128 5.46 10.91 -2.94
C GLY A 128 6.54 11.83 -2.36
N LEU A 129 7.12 11.46 -1.21
CA LEU A 129 8.22 12.17 -0.57
C LEU A 129 9.44 12.27 -1.49
N ALA A 130 9.84 11.17 -2.11
CA ALA A 130 10.95 11.17 -3.06
C ALA A 130 10.67 12.08 -4.26
N LYS A 131 9.44 12.10 -4.81
CA LYS A 131 9.11 12.96 -5.96
C LYS A 131 9.05 14.44 -5.57
N ILE A 132 8.54 14.79 -4.39
CA ILE A 132 8.44 16.19 -3.96
C ILE A 132 9.82 16.75 -3.58
N LEU A 133 10.66 15.98 -2.91
CA LEU A 133 12.05 16.34 -2.62
C LEU A 133 12.85 16.55 -3.91
N LYS A 134 12.72 15.65 -4.91
CA LYS A 134 13.32 15.86 -6.25
C LYS A 134 12.89 17.18 -6.88
N LYS A 135 11.63 17.55 -6.69
CA LYS A 135 11.08 18.78 -7.24
C LYS A 135 11.66 19.99 -6.55
N PHE A 136 11.77 19.96 -5.21
CA PHE A 136 12.36 21.04 -4.43
C PHE A 136 13.81 21.29 -4.88
N ASP A 137 14.68 20.28 -4.84
CA ASP A 137 16.09 20.39 -5.25
C ASP A 137 16.22 20.92 -6.69
N LYS A 138 15.42 20.40 -7.63
CA LYS A 138 15.45 20.88 -9.03
C LYS A 138 15.02 22.35 -9.17
N ARG A 139 14.19 22.87 -8.26
CA ARG A 139 13.65 24.23 -8.31
C ARG A 139 14.54 25.24 -7.58
N THR A 140 15.19 24.82 -6.50
CA THR A 140 15.98 25.70 -5.64
C THR A 140 17.48 25.60 -5.89
N GLY A 141 17.94 24.52 -6.55
CA GLY A 141 19.36 24.19 -6.64
C GLY A 141 19.92 23.57 -5.35
N GLY A 142 19.07 23.32 -4.35
CA GLY A 142 19.45 22.69 -3.09
C GLY A 142 19.70 21.18 -3.21
N VAL A 143 20.12 20.58 -2.08
CA VAL A 143 20.51 19.15 -1.98
C VAL A 143 19.81 18.44 -0.82
N LEU A 144 18.56 18.83 -0.51
CA LEU A 144 17.82 18.32 0.65
C LEU A 144 17.35 16.87 0.49
N ARG A 145 17.20 16.39 -0.74
CA ARG A 145 16.66 15.04 -0.99
C ARG A 145 17.45 13.96 -0.25
N LEU A 146 18.77 13.96 -0.35
CA LEU A 146 19.62 12.91 0.21
C LEU A 146 19.50 12.80 1.75
N PRO A 147 19.75 13.87 2.52
CA PRO A 147 19.66 13.79 3.98
C PRO A 147 18.24 13.47 4.46
N VAL A 148 17.22 14.03 3.82
CA VAL A 148 15.83 13.75 4.22
C VAL A 148 15.44 12.30 3.91
N ILE A 149 15.81 11.76 2.75
CA ILE A 149 15.53 10.35 2.42
C ILE A 149 16.23 9.41 3.41
N ALA A 150 17.50 9.67 3.77
CA ALA A 150 18.20 8.85 4.75
C ALA A 150 17.47 8.79 6.11
N ARG A 151 16.85 9.91 6.54
CA ARG A 151 16.00 9.94 7.73
C ARG A 151 14.68 9.19 7.53
N VAL A 152 14.06 9.32 6.36
CA VAL A 152 12.78 8.64 6.01
C VAL A 152 12.91 7.12 6.02
N LEU A 153 14.04 6.57 5.58
CA LEU A 153 14.28 5.11 5.57
C LEU A 153 14.26 4.46 6.97
N ARG A 154 14.32 5.28 8.03
CA ARG A 154 14.30 4.84 9.43
C ARG A 154 12.99 5.17 10.15
N GLN A 155 12.00 5.68 9.42
CA GLN A 155 10.71 6.07 10.00
C GLN A 155 9.80 4.84 10.11
N PRO A 156 8.96 4.76 11.17
CA PRO A 156 8.00 3.68 11.35
C PRO A 156 7.17 3.33 10.11
N PHE A 157 6.64 4.34 9.40
CA PHE A 157 5.82 4.09 8.22
C PHE A 157 6.57 3.39 7.07
N PHE A 158 7.92 3.39 7.10
CA PHE A 158 8.78 2.77 6.10
C PHE A 158 9.27 1.37 6.52
N THR A 159 9.42 1.12 7.82
CA THR A 159 9.89 -0.15 8.37
C THR A 159 8.73 -1.14 8.43
N THR A 160 8.44 -1.79 7.31
CA THR A 160 7.24 -2.64 7.14
C THR A 160 7.48 -4.12 7.42
N ASP A 161 8.56 -4.48 8.09
CA ASP A 161 8.98 -5.87 8.28
C ASP A 161 7.91 -6.66 9.08
N LEU A 162 7.42 -6.09 10.18
CA LEU A 162 6.36 -6.70 11.00
C LEU A 162 5.08 -6.94 10.18
N ILE A 163 4.57 -5.93 9.48
CA ILE A 163 3.39 -6.10 8.61
C ILE A 163 3.62 -7.19 7.56
N SER A 164 4.83 -7.27 6.99
CA SER A 164 5.16 -8.31 6.02
C SER A 164 5.12 -9.70 6.64
N GLU A 165 5.59 -9.85 7.88
CA GLU A 165 5.48 -11.11 8.64
C GLU A 165 4.02 -11.48 8.92
N LEU A 166 3.22 -10.52 9.40
CA LEU A 166 1.79 -10.71 9.66
C LEU A 166 1.01 -11.16 8.40
N VAL A 167 1.34 -10.59 7.24
CA VAL A 167 0.77 -11.01 5.95
C VAL A 167 1.05 -12.48 5.66
N ARG A 168 2.31 -12.94 5.81
CA ARG A 168 2.66 -14.36 5.58
C ARG A 168 1.95 -15.29 6.54
N ASP A 169 1.82 -14.88 7.80
CA ASP A 169 1.11 -15.67 8.81
C ASP A 169 -0.39 -15.78 8.48
N CYS A 170 -0.98 -14.72 7.92
CA CYS A 170 -2.34 -14.77 7.36
C CYS A 170 -2.43 -15.69 6.14
N GLU A 171 -1.46 -15.68 5.23
CA GLU A 171 -1.39 -16.64 4.10
C GLU A 171 -1.36 -18.09 4.60
N ALA A 172 -0.51 -18.39 5.59
CA ALA A 172 -0.46 -19.70 6.22
C ALA A 172 -1.79 -20.09 6.89
N ALA A 173 -2.47 -19.12 7.53
CA ALA A 173 -3.79 -19.33 8.12
C ALA A 173 -4.86 -19.59 7.06
N MET A 174 -4.79 -18.96 5.88
CA MET A 174 -5.67 -19.26 4.76
C MET A 174 -5.53 -20.73 4.36
N GLU A 175 -4.31 -21.22 4.12
CA GLU A 175 -4.08 -22.62 3.74
C GLU A 175 -4.61 -23.63 4.78
N ALA A 176 -4.60 -23.28 6.08
CA ALA A 176 -5.16 -24.13 7.13
C ALA A 176 -6.70 -24.15 7.18
N VAL A 177 -7.36 -23.05 6.80
CA VAL A 177 -8.81 -22.85 6.97
C VAL A 177 -9.58 -23.15 5.67
N PHE A 178 -8.94 -23.04 4.51
CA PHE A 178 -9.55 -23.34 3.20
C PHE A 178 -9.32 -24.81 2.80
N PRO A 179 -10.32 -25.50 2.22
CA PRO A 179 -10.14 -26.87 1.76
C PRO A 179 -9.08 -26.93 0.64
N PRO A 180 -8.27 -28.00 0.56
CA PRO A 180 -7.23 -28.14 -0.47
C PRO A 180 -7.77 -28.16 -1.91
N ALA A 181 -9.07 -28.38 -2.10
CA ALA A 181 -9.73 -28.26 -3.40
C ALA A 181 -10.09 -26.80 -3.77
N ALA A 182 -10.41 -25.97 -2.78
CA ALA A 182 -10.77 -24.56 -2.99
C ALA A 182 -9.54 -23.66 -3.18
N SER A 183 -8.38 -24.04 -2.59
CA SER A 183 -7.10 -23.36 -2.84
C SER A 183 -6.49 -23.72 -4.20
N ARG A 184 -6.90 -24.84 -4.81
CA ARG A 184 -6.39 -25.30 -6.12
C ARG A 184 -7.27 -24.94 -7.31
N ASP A 185 -8.58 -24.79 -7.13
CA ASP A 185 -9.52 -24.51 -8.23
C ASP A 185 -9.83 -23.00 -8.37
N LEU A 186 -9.94 -22.53 -9.62
CA LEU A 186 -10.18 -21.14 -9.97
C LEU A 186 -11.50 -20.62 -9.36
N HIS A 187 -12.52 -21.49 -9.29
CA HIS A 187 -13.82 -21.19 -8.69
C HIS A 187 -13.75 -21.04 -7.15
N GLY A 188 -12.90 -21.81 -6.47
CA GLY A 188 -12.67 -21.67 -5.03
C GLY A 188 -11.95 -20.36 -4.69
N ARG A 189 -10.99 -19.96 -5.53
CA ARG A 189 -10.31 -18.67 -5.48
C ARG A 189 -11.23 -17.48 -5.82
N GLN A 190 -12.17 -17.66 -6.73
CA GLN A 190 -13.23 -16.68 -6.98
C GLN A 190 -14.21 -16.57 -5.81
N ALA A 191 -14.58 -17.68 -5.15
CA ALA A 191 -15.42 -17.63 -3.95
C ALA A 191 -14.73 -16.92 -2.77
N LEU A 192 -13.41 -17.09 -2.64
CA LEU A 192 -12.52 -16.33 -1.75
C LEU A 192 -12.53 -14.83 -2.06
N ALA A 193 -12.37 -14.47 -3.35
CA ALA A 193 -12.47 -13.09 -3.82
C ALA A 193 -13.87 -12.47 -3.59
N VAL A 194 -14.94 -13.28 -3.74
CA VAL A 194 -16.32 -12.89 -3.50
C VAL A 194 -16.63 -12.73 -2.00
N ALA A 195 -15.95 -13.47 -1.13
CA ALA A 195 -16.10 -13.32 0.32
C ALA A 195 -15.60 -11.94 0.82
N GLY A 196 -14.52 -11.41 0.22
CA GLY A 196 -13.92 -10.10 0.55
C GLY A 196 -14.34 -8.95 -0.38
N GLN A 197 -15.57 -8.96 -0.90
CA GLN A 197 -16.09 -8.08 -1.97
C GLN A 197 -15.76 -6.57 -1.84
N GLY A 198 -15.53 -6.06 -0.64
CA GLY A 198 -15.13 -4.66 -0.41
C GLY A 198 -13.64 -4.40 -0.58
N ILE A 199 -12.80 -5.15 0.13
CA ILE A 199 -11.35 -4.90 0.23
C ILE A 199 -10.60 -5.47 -0.98
N PHE A 200 -11.11 -6.54 -1.59
CA PHE A 200 -10.45 -7.25 -2.69
C PHE A 200 -10.03 -6.33 -3.85
N ARG A 201 -10.93 -5.46 -4.31
CA ARG A 201 -10.64 -4.52 -5.41
C ARG A 201 -9.51 -3.55 -5.04
N ASN A 202 -9.53 -3.03 -3.82
CA ASN A 202 -8.51 -2.12 -3.32
C ASN A 202 -7.15 -2.84 -3.21
N THR A 203 -7.16 -4.09 -2.71
CA THR A 203 -5.96 -4.94 -2.59
C THR A 203 -5.33 -5.22 -3.95
N VAL A 204 -6.14 -5.58 -4.95
CA VAL A 204 -5.65 -5.77 -6.33
C VAL A 204 -5.02 -4.48 -6.87
N ALA A 205 -5.71 -3.33 -6.71
CA ALA A 205 -5.18 -2.04 -7.17
C ALA A 205 -3.85 -1.67 -6.47
N ALA A 206 -3.72 -2.03 -5.19
CA ALA A 206 -2.51 -1.88 -4.40
C ALA A 206 -1.36 -2.77 -4.92
N LEU A 207 -1.62 -4.05 -5.21
CA LEU A 207 -0.62 -4.97 -5.77
C LEU A 207 -0.11 -4.50 -7.13
N LEU A 208 -1.02 -4.11 -8.03
CA LEU A 208 -0.66 -3.54 -9.34
C LEU A 208 0.17 -2.26 -9.18
N THR A 209 -0.21 -1.39 -8.25
CA THR A 209 0.58 -0.20 -7.92
C THR A 209 2.00 -0.56 -7.50
N MET A 210 2.15 -1.52 -6.59
CA MET A 210 3.47 -1.93 -6.11
C MET A 210 4.32 -2.50 -7.25
N GLN A 211 3.72 -3.28 -8.16
CA GLN A 211 4.38 -3.80 -9.35
C GLN A 211 4.83 -2.67 -10.29
N GLU A 212 3.97 -1.67 -10.55
CA GLU A 212 4.32 -0.51 -11.39
C GLU A 212 5.43 0.35 -10.79
N VAL A 213 5.39 0.59 -9.46
CA VAL A 213 6.43 1.36 -8.77
C VAL A 213 7.79 0.68 -8.91
N ARG A 214 7.80 -0.66 -8.98
CA ARG A 214 9.01 -1.49 -9.15
C ARG A 214 9.48 -1.60 -10.60
N SER A 215 8.57 -1.76 -11.56
CA SER A 215 8.92 -1.90 -12.99
C SER A 215 9.46 -0.61 -13.62
N GLY A 216 9.18 0.55 -13.01
CA GLY A 216 9.59 1.86 -13.51
C GLY A 216 11.03 2.32 -13.19
N SER A 217 11.85 1.53 -12.49
CA SER A 217 13.23 1.90 -12.15
C SER A 217 14.26 1.12 -12.97
N SER A 218 14.79 1.74 -14.02
CA SER A 218 15.90 1.19 -14.83
C SER A 218 17.25 1.19 -14.10
N THR A 219 17.30 1.64 -12.85
CA THR A 219 18.44 1.47 -11.94
C THR A 219 17.93 1.09 -10.55
N VAL A 220 18.32 -0.08 -10.06
CA VAL A 220 18.21 -0.44 -8.64
C VAL A 220 19.38 0.26 -7.95
N GLY A 221 19.11 1.20 -7.06
CA GLY A 221 20.14 1.95 -6.33
C GLY A 221 19.86 1.99 -4.83
N HIS A 222 20.80 2.49 -4.04
CA HIS A 222 20.72 2.54 -2.57
C HIS A 222 19.50 3.32 -2.01
N PHE A 223 18.84 4.14 -2.83
CA PHE A 223 17.64 4.91 -2.46
C PHE A 223 16.33 4.31 -2.99
N SER A 224 16.39 3.13 -3.61
CA SER A 224 15.21 2.39 -3.98
C SER A 224 14.57 1.78 -2.74
N LEU A 225 13.26 1.56 -2.80
CA LEU A 225 12.58 0.74 -1.79
C LEU A 225 13.28 -0.63 -1.71
N PRO A 226 13.42 -1.23 -0.51
CA PRO A 226 13.83 -2.61 -0.38
C PRO A 226 12.95 -3.48 -1.29
N PRO A 227 13.52 -4.48 -1.98
CA PRO A 227 12.71 -5.45 -2.69
C PRO A 227 11.84 -6.16 -1.66
N MET A 228 10.51 -5.96 -1.68
CA MET A 228 9.65 -6.90 -0.95
C MET A 228 9.81 -8.25 -1.64
N GLN A 229 10.00 -9.29 -0.84
CA GLN A 229 9.89 -10.64 -1.32
C GLN A 229 8.57 -10.77 -2.10
N PRO A 230 8.58 -11.38 -3.30
CA PRO A 230 7.36 -11.67 -4.01
C PRO A 230 6.42 -12.40 -3.06
N LEU A 231 5.20 -11.88 -2.88
CA LEU A 231 4.15 -12.56 -2.14
C LEU A 231 3.88 -13.88 -2.88
N PRO A 232 4.18 -15.05 -2.29
CA PRO A 232 4.10 -16.33 -2.98
C PRO A 232 2.71 -16.64 -3.53
N GLU A 233 1.67 -16.02 -2.97
CA GLU A 233 0.27 -16.27 -3.31
C GLU A 233 -0.45 -15.09 -3.96
N SER A 234 0.20 -13.95 -4.23
CA SER A 234 -0.50 -12.83 -4.88
C SER A 234 -0.68 -12.97 -6.39
N ASP A 235 -0.01 -13.96 -7.02
CA ASP A 235 -0.10 -14.20 -8.46
C ASP A 235 -1.52 -14.57 -8.91
N TRP A 236 -2.30 -15.27 -8.07
CA TRP A 236 -3.69 -15.59 -8.42
C TRP A 236 -4.62 -14.37 -8.29
N LEU A 237 -4.35 -13.44 -7.35
CA LEU A 237 -5.10 -12.19 -7.20
C LEU A 237 -4.98 -11.34 -8.45
N VAL A 238 -3.77 -11.26 -9.02
CA VAL A 238 -3.50 -10.54 -10.27
C VAL A 238 -4.10 -11.28 -11.47
N GLN A 239 -3.95 -12.61 -11.56
CA GLN A 239 -4.51 -13.43 -12.66
C GLN A 239 -6.05 -13.45 -12.72
N SER A 240 -6.73 -13.31 -11.57
CA SER A 240 -8.19 -13.26 -11.51
C SER A 240 -8.79 -12.03 -12.21
N VAL A 241 -7.99 -10.98 -12.40
CA VAL A 241 -8.40 -9.71 -13.02
C VAL A 241 -8.15 -9.72 -14.53
N ASP A 242 -7.12 -10.46 -14.98
CA ASP A 242 -6.86 -10.71 -16.40
C ASP A 242 -7.88 -11.69 -17.03
N SER A 243 -8.66 -12.40 -16.20
CA SER A 243 -9.69 -13.35 -16.62
C SER A 243 -11.07 -12.71 -16.76
N THR A 244 -11.20 -11.51 -17.34
CA THR A 244 -12.49 -11.11 -17.93
C THR A 244 -12.68 -11.93 -19.22
N PRO A 245 -13.80 -12.65 -19.39
CA PRO A 245 -14.03 -13.42 -20.61
C PRO A 245 -14.10 -12.43 -21.77
N THR A 246 -13.08 -12.48 -22.64
CA THR A 246 -13.17 -11.89 -23.97
C THR A 246 -14.35 -12.56 -24.64
N ALA A 247 -15.37 -11.79 -25.02
CA ALA A 247 -16.59 -12.29 -25.63
C ALA A 247 -16.25 -13.34 -26.69
N SER A 248 -16.75 -14.56 -26.50
CA SER A 248 -16.58 -15.65 -27.45
C SER A 248 -17.06 -15.18 -28.84
N PRO A 249 -16.27 -15.39 -29.91
CA PRO A 249 -16.75 -15.10 -31.25
C PRO A 249 -17.91 -16.05 -31.57
N LEU A 250 -19.01 -15.46 -32.03
CA LEU A 250 -20.18 -16.16 -32.54
C LEU A 250 -19.74 -17.24 -33.55
N ILE A 251 -20.13 -18.49 -33.27
CA ILE A 251 -20.02 -19.61 -34.21
C ILE A 251 -20.97 -19.31 -35.39
N PRO A 252 -20.53 -19.34 -36.65
CA PRO A 252 -21.44 -19.25 -37.79
C PRO A 252 -22.19 -20.57 -37.92
N THR A 253 -23.51 -20.54 -37.73
CA THR A 253 -24.41 -21.60 -38.19
C THR A 253 -24.33 -21.69 -39.71
N GLN A 254 -24.02 -22.89 -40.21
CA GLN A 254 -24.32 -23.28 -41.59
C GLN A 254 -25.80 -23.58 -41.75
#